data_AF-A0A4R1U8L3-F1
#
_entry.id   AF-A0A4R1U8L3-F1
#
_cell.length_a   1.000
_cell.length_b   1.000
_cell.length_c   1.000
_cell.angle_alpha   90.00
_cell.angle_beta   90.00
_cell.angle_gamma   90.00
#
_symmetry.space_group_name_H-M   'P 1'
#
loop_
_entity.id
_entity.type
_entity.pdbx_description
1 polymer ?
#
loop_
_entity_poly.entity_id
_entity_poly.type
_entity_poly.pdbx_seq_one_letter_code
_entity_poly.pdbx_strand_id
1 'polypeptide(L)' 'MASLLRPDAFEITAFEGRVLVEAPGLAATLNVEAASLLSDKLLAACGLARLQQHAAIEEPVEP' A
#
# COMPACT_ATOMS: atom_id res chain seq x y z
N MET A 1 5.38 20.87 15.95
CA MET A 1 3.98 20.60 15.57
C MET A 1 4.00 19.38 14.66
N ALA A 2 3.74 18.20 15.21
CA ALA A 2 3.67 16.98 14.42
C ALA A 2 2.39 17.05 13.59
N SER A 3 2.53 17.38 12.31
CA SER A 3 1.47 17.07 11.35
C SER A 3 1.34 15.56 11.38
N LEU A 4 0.31 15.05 12.04
CA LEU A 4 -0.14 13.69 11.84
C LEU A 4 -0.44 13.60 10.35
N LEU A 5 0.52 13.08 9.57
CA LEU A 5 0.33 12.68 8.19
C LEU A 5 -0.93 11.81 8.24
N ARG A 6 -2.07 12.38 7.80
CA ARG A 6 -3.25 11.55 7.58
C ARG A 6 -2.76 10.46 6.65
N PRO A 7 -2.91 9.17 6.98
CA PRO A 7 -2.47 8.11 6.10
C PRO A 7 -3.02 8.44 4.71
N ASP A 8 -2.16 8.46 3.70
CA ASP A 8 -2.57 8.74 2.32
C ASP A 8 -3.72 7.79 2.01
N ALA A 9 -4.93 8.33 2.05
CA ALA A 9 -6.14 7.52 2.01
C ALA A 9 -6.37 7.17 0.55
N PHE A 10 -6.02 5.93 0.20
CA PHE A 10 -6.40 5.35 -1.07
C PHE A 10 -7.87 4.96 -0.99
N GLU A 11 -8.70 5.54 -1.85
CA GLU A 11 -10.06 5.10 -2.08
C GLU A 11 -10.07 4.14 -3.27
N ILE A 12 -10.59 2.93 -3.06
CA ILE A 12 -10.62 1.87 -4.06
C ILE A 12 -12.08 1.47 -4.28
N THR A 13 -12.58 1.67 -5.50
CA THR A 13 -13.97 1.34 -5.87
C THR A 13 -13.99 0.48 -7.13
N ALA A 14 -14.95 -0.44 -7.22
CA ALA A 14 -15.13 -1.32 -8.37
C ALA A 14 -16.38 -0.91 -9.16
N PHE A 15 -16.27 -0.81 -10.48
CA PHE A 15 -17.38 -0.47 -11.37
C PHE A 15 -17.17 -1.09 -12.76
N GLU A 16 -18.18 -1.81 -13.26
CA GLU A 16 -18.23 -2.38 -14.63
C GLU A 16 -16.95 -3.12 -15.07
N GLY A 17 -16.42 -4.01 -14.23
CA GLY A 17 -15.20 -4.77 -14.56
C GLY A 17 -13.91 -3.94 -14.56
N ARG A 18 -13.96 -2.76 -13.94
CA ARG A 18 -12.82 -1.87 -13.69
C ARG A 18 -12.73 -1.55 -12.20
N VAL A 19 -11.55 -1.08 -11.81
CA VAL A 19 -11.25 -0.62 -10.45
C VAL A 19 -10.72 0.81 -10.56
N LEU A 20 -11.34 1.72 -9.83
CA LEU A 20 -10.88 3.09 -9.66
C LEU A 20 -10.07 3.18 -8.36
N VAL A 21 -8.88 3.78 -8.45
CA VAL A 21 -7.99 4.06 -7.33
C VAL A 21 -7.77 5.56 -7.26
N GLU A 22 -8.14 6.17 -6.14
CA GLU A 22 -8.06 7.61 -5.91
C GLU A 22 -7.20 7.91 -4.67
N ALA A 23 -6.36 8.94 -4.78
CA ALA A 23 -5.60 9.52 -3.68
C ALA A 23 -5.31 11.00 -4.00
N PRO A 24 -4.86 11.84 -3.05
CA PRO A 24 -4.50 13.21 -3.33
C PRO A 24 -3.47 13.32 -4.48
N GLY A 25 -3.89 13.91 -5.60
CA GLY A 25 -3.04 14.06 -6.80
C GLY A 25 -2.95 12.83 -7.71
N LEU A 26 -3.71 11.76 -7.44
CA LEU A 26 -3.73 10.53 -8.23
C LEU A 26 -5.16 10.04 -8.43
N ALA A 27 -5.55 9.81 -9.68
CA ALA A 27 -6.75 9.06 -10.03
C ALA A 27 -6.40 8.10 -11.16
N ALA A 28 -6.57 6.80 -10.94
CA ALA A 28 -6.22 5.77 -11.91
C ALA A 28 -7.35 4.75 -12.04
N THR A 29 -7.73 4.45 -13.29
CA THR A 29 -8.69 3.38 -13.59
C THR A 29 -7.94 2.18 -14.16
N LEU A 30 -8.10 1.03 -13.52
CA LEU A 30 -7.50 -0.25 -13.87
C LEU A 30 -8.58 -1.21 -14.38
N ASN A 31 -8.23 -2.11 -15.29
CA ASN A 31 -9.07 -3.29 -15.49
C ASN A 31 -8.88 -4.26 -14.31
N VAL A 32 -9.79 -5.23 -14.18
CA VAL A 32 -9.75 -6.19 -13.07
C VAL A 32 -8.46 -7.00 -13.07
N GLU A 33 -7.91 -7.37 -14.23
CA GLU A 33 -6.66 -8.13 -14.29
C GLU A 33 -5.46 -7.33 -13.75
N ALA A 34 -5.34 -6.05 -14.12
CA ALA A 34 -4.29 -5.18 -13.60
C ALA A 34 -4.49 -4.85 -12.12
N ALA A 35 -5.73 -4.68 -11.67
CA ALA A 35 -6.04 -4.47 -10.26
C ALA A 35 -5.70 -5.71 -9.42
N SER A 36 -5.96 -6.92 -9.91
CA SER A 36 -5.56 -8.17 -9.27
C SER A 36 -4.05 -8.28 -9.15
N LEU A 37 -3.32 -8.01 -10.24
CA LEU A 37 -1.85 -8.02 -10.22
C LEU A 37 -1.28 -6.99 -9.25
N LEU A 38 -1.89 -5.80 -9.17
CA LEU A 38 -1.50 -4.76 -8.22
C LEU A 38 -1.73 -5.24 -6.78
N SER A 39 -2.87 -5.85 -6.49
CA SER A 39 -3.18 -6.42 -5.17
C SER A 39 -2.15 -7.45 -4.73
N ASP A 40 -1.76 -8.38 -5.62
CA ASP A 40 -0.76 -9.39 -5.32
C ASP A 40 0.60 -8.78 -4.98
N LYS A 41 1.02 -7.76 -5.74
CA LYS A 41 2.27 -7.03 -5.49
C LYS A 41 2.24 -6.26 -4.17
N LEU A 42 1.11 -5.61 -3.86
CA LEU A 42 0.92 -4.91 -2.59
C LEU A 42 1.01 -5.88 -1.41
N LEU A 43 0.35 -7.03 -1.51
CA LEU A 43 0.42 -8.07 -0.48
C LEU A 43 1.85 -8.55 -0.25
N ALA A 44 2.59 -8.84 -1.32
CA ALA A 44 4.00 -9.26 -1.24
C ALA A 44 4.88 -8.17 -0.60
N ALA A 45 4.71 -6.91 -0.99
CA ALA A 45 5.45 -5.78 -0.44
C ALA A 45 5.17 -5.57 1.05
N CYS A 46 3.89 -5.67 1.47
CA CYS A 46 3.51 -5.59 2.88
C CYS A 46 4.15 -6.72 3.71
N GLY A 47 4.19 -7.94 3.17
CA GLY A 47 4.87 -9.07 3.81
C GLY A 47 6.36 -8.79 4.04
N LEU A 48 7.06 -8.32 3.00
CA LEU A 48 8.46 -7.95 3.09
C LEU A 48 8.71 -6.81 4.09
N ALA A 49 7.89 -5.76 4.04
CA ALA A 49 8.01 -4.62 4.96
C ALA A 49 7.83 -5.07 6.42
N ARG A 50 6.92 -6.01 6.70
CA ARG A 50 6.71 -6.55 8.05
C ARG A 50 7.92 -7.37 8.53
N LEU A 51 8.52 -8.16 7.64
CA LEU A 51 9.76 -8.88 7.95
C LEU A 51 10.91 -7.92 8.27
N GLN A 52 11.06 -6.85 7.48
CA GLN A 52 12.07 -5.81 7.73
C GLN A 52 11.83 -5.10 9.05
N GLN A 53 10.57 -4.77 9.37
CA GLN A 53 10.22 -4.17 10.65
C GLN A 53 10.55 -5.10 11.83
N HIS A 54 10.25 -6.39 11.72
CA HIS A 54 10.60 -7.36 12.76
C HIS A 54 12.12 -7.49 12.93
N ALA A 55 12.88 -7.63 11.83
CA ALA A 55 14.34 -7.71 11.88
C ALA A 55 14.98 -6.47 12.52
N ALA A 56 14.47 -5.27 12.22
CA ALA A 56 14.95 -4.02 12.82
C ALA A 56 14.67 -3.89 14.33
N ILE A 57 13.69 -4.64 14.85
CA ILE A 57 13.39 -4.71 16.30
C ILE A 57 14.25 -5.79 16.98
N GLU A 58 14.62 -6.84 16.26
CA GLU A 58 15.43 -7.96 16.76
C GLU A 58 16.95 -7.70 16.69
N GLU A 59 17.42 -6.74 15.89
CA GLU A 59 18.81 -6.26 15.97
C GLU A 59 19.05 -5.55 17.32
N PRO A 60 19.98 -6.04 18.16
CA PRO A 60 20.41 -5.29 19.32
C PRO A 60 21.15 -4.06 18.81
N VAL A 61 20.69 -2.87 19.23
CA VAL A 61 21.48 -1.64 19.14
C VAL A 61 22.82 -1.94 19.81
N GLU A 62 23.89 -2.05 19.02
CA GLU A 62 25.25 -2.21 19.54
C GLU A 62 25.56 -1.04 20.50
N PRO A 63 26.19 -1.31 21.66
CA PRO A 63 26.47 -0.30 22.69
C PRO A 63 27.55 0.72 22.28
#